data_AF-A0A920MG28-F1
#
_entry.id   AF-A0A920MG28-F1
#
_cell.length_a   1.000
_cell.length_b   1.000
_cell.length_c   1.000
_cell.angle_alpha   90.00
_cell.angle_beta   90.00
_cell.angle_gamma   90.00
#
_symmetry.space_group_name_H-M   'P 1'
#
loop_
_entity.id
_entity.type
_entity.pdbx_description
1 polymer ?
#
loop_
_entity_poly.entity_id
_entity_poly.type
_entity_poly.pdbx_seq_one_letter_code
_entity_poly.pdbx_strand_id
1 'polypeptide(L)'
;MNIYITHFRKIFYIILFSAAVWFISFSIFPENQVIKIEVGDESPTAFSAPRFLTVVDEQKTEELKEDARNNVAPVYSIDSKINVSVIDGITEMFLTVIKARTEEVLVTDNESNPENPQSIVEIVELSKVEQIEKVQSSLLFSTISTSAIEVLIEISNLDNLNSSNFLTQIEFEAKSQADKFLSNGINNENLNQIRQTIVQTPPNLNLPSELYVLVPEARVRSMVGEIIAENLIANQKLEEELWNEQKNKASNAVEEVTVQFFKDEIIVNEGEVIDVVLYKAWMNLVIFLVNQEQSKPLLFQ
;
A
#
# COMPACT_ATOMS: atom_id res chain seq x y z
N MET A 1 -41.33 63.18 -69.35
CA MET A 1 -41.43 61.74 -69.04
C MET A 1 -40.03 61.13 -69.03
N ASN A 2 -39.43 60.69 -67.93
CA ASN A 2 -39.31 61.30 -66.60
C ASN A 2 -37.83 61.08 -66.24
N ILE A 3 -36.99 62.13 -66.22
CA ILE A 3 -35.52 62.04 -66.08
C ILE A 3 -35.13 61.20 -64.83
N TYR A 4 -35.97 61.26 -63.80
CA TYR A 4 -35.87 60.45 -62.58
C TYR A 4 -35.94 58.94 -62.82
N ILE A 5 -36.74 58.44 -63.77
CA ILE A 5 -36.82 57.00 -64.10
C ILE A 5 -35.52 56.50 -64.73
N THR A 6 -34.89 57.32 -65.59
CA THR A 6 -33.62 56.96 -66.24
C THR A 6 -32.44 56.99 -65.26
N HIS A 7 -32.42 57.92 -64.29
CA HIS A 7 -31.40 57.93 -63.24
C HIS A 7 -31.60 56.80 -62.23
N PHE A 8 -32.84 56.48 -61.86
CA PHE A 8 -33.15 55.35 -60.98
C PHE A 8 -32.70 54.02 -61.60
N ARG A 9 -32.93 53.82 -62.91
CA ARG A 9 -32.47 52.62 -63.62
C ARG A 9 -30.94 52.49 -63.63
N LYS A 10 -30.21 53.60 -63.82
CA LYS A 10 -28.74 53.61 -63.75
C LYS A 10 -28.22 53.30 -62.34
N ILE A 11 -28.83 53.88 -61.31
CA ILE A 11 -28.48 53.62 -59.90
C ILE A 11 -28.76 52.14 -59.55
N PHE A 12 -29.88 51.60 -60.02
CA PHE A 12 -30.21 50.18 -59.81
C PHE A 12 -29.17 49.25 -60.45
N TYR A 13 -28.72 49.53 -61.68
CA TYR A 13 -27.66 48.73 -62.30
C TYR A 13 -26.31 48.86 -61.58
N ILE A 14 -25.97 50.02 -61.04
CA ILE A 14 -24.74 50.19 -60.25
C ILE A 14 -24.82 49.41 -58.94
N ILE A 15 -25.94 49.46 -58.23
CA ILE A 15 -26.14 48.70 -56.99
C ILE A 15 -26.10 47.19 -57.28
N LEU A 16 -26.76 46.75 -58.35
CA LEU A 16 -26.78 45.35 -58.74
C LEU A 16 -25.39 44.87 -59.19
N PHE A 17 -24.63 45.70 -59.89
CA PHE A 17 -23.24 45.40 -60.27
C PHE A 17 -22.33 45.36 -59.05
N SER A 18 -22.42 46.32 -58.13
CA SER A 18 -21.64 46.31 -56.88
C SER A 18 -21.99 45.10 -56.00
N ALA A 19 -23.26 44.71 -55.92
CA ALA A 19 -23.69 43.52 -55.19
C ALA A 19 -23.18 42.24 -55.86
N ALA A 20 -23.20 42.18 -57.21
CA ALA A 20 -22.65 41.05 -57.96
C ALA A 20 -21.13 40.93 -57.79
N VAL A 21 -20.40 42.05 -57.87
CA VAL A 21 -18.95 42.08 -57.63
C VAL A 21 -18.62 41.69 -56.19
N TRP A 22 -19.39 42.18 -55.21
CA TRP A 22 -19.23 41.81 -53.81
C TRP A 22 -19.48 40.30 -53.57
N PHE A 23 -20.55 39.75 -54.18
CA PHE A 23 -20.89 38.34 -54.07
C PHE A 23 -19.84 37.43 -54.74
N ILE A 24 -19.36 37.82 -55.92
CA ILE A 24 -18.28 37.11 -56.64
C ILE A 24 -16.98 37.17 -55.84
N SER A 25 -16.64 38.33 -55.26
CA SER A 25 -15.48 38.47 -54.38
C SER A 25 -15.60 37.54 -53.17
N PHE A 26 -16.75 37.49 -52.50
CA PHE A 26 -16.94 36.61 -51.34
C PHE A 26 -16.91 35.12 -51.71
N SER A 27 -17.34 34.75 -52.92
CA SER A 27 -17.34 33.36 -53.39
C SER A 27 -15.98 32.88 -53.91
N ILE A 28 -15.09 33.78 -54.37
CA ILE A 28 -13.79 33.43 -54.99
C ILE A 28 -12.62 33.53 -54.00
N PHE A 29 -12.78 34.19 -52.85
CA PHE A 29 -11.77 34.22 -51.78
C PHE A 29 -12.14 33.25 -50.63
N PRO A 30 -11.87 31.93 -50.77
CA PRO A 30 -12.05 30.95 -49.70
C PRO A 30 -11.00 31.07 -48.57
N GLU A 31 -10.06 32.01 -48.69
CA GLU A 31 -8.94 32.23 -47.76
C GLU A 31 -9.37 32.53 -46.31
N ASN A 32 -10.64 32.91 -46.10
CA ASN A 32 -11.22 33.20 -44.77
C ASN A 32 -12.01 32.05 -44.14
N GLN A 33 -12.04 30.85 -44.73
CA GLN A 33 -12.67 29.70 -44.08
C GLN A 33 -11.70 29.11 -43.06
N VAL A 34 -11.88 29.47 -41.79
CA VAL A 34 -11.13 28.91 -40.67
C VAL A 34 -11.50 27.42 -40.56
N ILE A 35 -10.62 26.53 -41.01
CA ILE A 35 -10.82 25.08 -40.89
C ILE A 35 -10.73 24.76 -39.39
N LYS A 36 -11.87 24.48 -38.77
CA LYS A 36 -11.93 24.01 -37.38
C LYS A 36 -11.67 22.51 -37.39
N ILE A 37 -10.45 22.13 -37.06
CA ILE A 37 -10.04 20.73 -36.89
C ILE A 37 -10.23 20.36 -35.41
N GLU A 38 -10.82 19.21 -35.13
CA GLU A 38 -10.90 18.64 -33.79
C GLU A 38 -10.20 17.26 -33.73
N VAL A 39 -9.84 16.80 -32.53
CA VAL A 39 -9.26 15.47 -32.33
C VAL A 39 -10.30 14.41 -32.73
N GLY A 40 -9.90 13.48 -33.60
CA GLY A 40 -10.77 12.42 -34.14
C GLY A 40 -11.35 12.72 -35.52
N ASP A 41 -11.15 13.93 -36.06
CA ASP A 41 -11.51 14.24 -37.45
C ASP A 41 -10.52 13.61 -38.44
N GLU A 42 -11.00 13.29 -39.64
CA GLU A 42 -10.13 12.96 -40.78
C GLU A 42 -9.51 14.23 -41.34
N SER A 43 -8.19 14.21 -41.58
CA SER A 43 -7.49 15.40 -42.06
C SER A 43 -7.95 15.77 -43.47
N PRO A 44 -8.42 17.01 -43.71
CA PRO A 44 -8.97 17.41 -45.01
C PRO A 44 -7.90 17.54 -46.10
N THR A 45 -6.64 17.68 -45.72
CA THR A 45 -5.47 17.76 -46.62
C THR A 45 -4.23 17.23 -45.90
N ALA A 46 -3.18 16.89 -46.63
CA ALA A 46 -1.89 16.57 -46.01
C ALA A 46 -1.25 17.83 -45.39
N PHE A 47 -0.72 17.72 -44.16
CA PHE A 47 0.04 18.78 -43.50
C PHE A 47 1.49 18.35 -43.29
N SER A 48 2.44 19.24 -43.58
CA SER A 48 3.87 19.01 -43.36
C SER A 48 4.46 20.05 -42.40
N ALA A 49 5.48 19.64 -41.64
CA ALA A 49 6.13 20.46 -40.65
C ALA A 49 7.01 21.54 -41.31
N PRO A 50 6.76 22.85 -41.12
CA PRO A 50 7.54 23.90 -41.76
C PRO A 50 8.97 24.05 -41.18
N ARG A 51 9.21 23.45 -40.01
CA ARG A 51 10.49 23.41 -39.29
C ARG A 51 10.53 22.22 -38.34
N PHE A 52 11.70 21.95 -37.77
CA PHE A 52 11.82 21.02 -36.66
C PHE A 52 10.94 21.47 -35.48
N LEU A 53 10.12 20.55 -34.97
CA LEU A 53 9.32 20.75 -33.77
C LEU A 53 9.24 19.45 -32.97
N THR A 54 9.10 19.59 -31.66
CA THR A 54 8.95 18.48 -30.71
C THR A 54 7.61 18.65 -30.00
N VAL A 55 6.79 17.60 -30.00
CA VAL A 55 5.51 17.56 -29.29
C VAL A 55 5.58 16.52 -28.19
N VAL A 56 5.11 16.88 -27.00
CA VAL A 56 4.97 15.93 -25.90
C VAL A 56 3.70 15.11 -26.11
N ASP A 57 3.85 13.79 -26.11
CA ASP A 57 2.75 12.85 -26.02
C ASP A 57 2.33 12.75 -24.56
N GLU A 58 1.42 13.64 -24.15
CA GLU A 58 0.87 13.67 -22.79
C GLU A 58 0.17 12.36 -22.44
N GLN A 59 -0.51 11.70 -23.39
CA GLN A 59 -1.21 10.46 -23.08
C GLN A 59 -0.20 9.36 -22.76
N LYS A 60 0.79 9.15 -23.63
CA LYS A 60 1.83 8.13 -23.41
C LYS A 60 2.67 8.43 -22.17
N THR A 61 2.93 9.71 -21.91
CA THR A 61 3.66 10.14 -20.72
C THR A 61 2.87 9.84 -19.43
N GLU A 62 1.58 10.16 -19.40
CA GLU A 62 0.73 9.87 -18.22
C GLU A 62 0.52 8.37 -18.01
N GLU A 63 0.40 7.57 -19.09
CA GLU A 63 0.41 6.11 -19.00
C GLU A 63 1.70 5.59 -18.33
N LEU A 64 2.87 6.05 -18.77
CA LEU A 64 4.15 5.64 -18.18
C LEU A 64 4.31 6.12 -16.73
N LYS A 65 3.81 7.30 -16.39
CA LYS A 65 3.77 7.80 -15.01
C LYS A 65 2.90 6.91 -14.12
N GLU A 66 1.73 6.51 -14.61
CA GLU A 66 0.82 5.63 -13.88
C GLU A 66 1.41 4.24 -13.69
N ASP A 67 2.02 3.67 -14.73
CA ASP A 67 2.77 2.42 -14.65
C ASP A 67 3.91 2.52 -13.64
N ALA A 68 4.66 3.63 -13.63
CA ALA A 68 5.71 3.87 -12.66
C ALA A 68 5.16 3.92 -11.22
N ARG A 69 4.02 4.58 -10.98
CA ARG A 69 3.34 4.61 -9.67
C ARG A 69 2.90 3.21 -9.22
N ASN A 70 2.33 2.43 -10.12
CA ASN A 70 1.77 1.11 -9.81
C ASN A 70 2.84 0.05 -9.55
N ASN A 71 4.05 0.24 -10.07
CA ASN A 71 5.19 -0.65 -9.84
C ASN A 71 5.99 -0.34 -8.56
N VAL A 72 5.65 0.72 -7.80
CA VAL A 72 6.34 1.03 -6.54
C VAL A 72 5.90 0.05 -5.44
N ALA A 73 6.85 -0.72 -4.93
CA ALA A 73 6.64 -1.64 -3.81
C ALA A 73 6.15 -0.91 -2.54
N PRO A 74 5.25 -1.51 -1.75
CA PRO A 74 4.81 -0.94 -0.48
C PRO A 74 5.96 -0.79 0.53
N VAL A 75 5.88 0.27 1.35
CA VAL A 75 6.88 0.57 2.39
C VAL A 75 6.30 0.17 3.74
N TYR A 76 6.99 -0.72 4.46
CA TYR A 76 6.55 -1.18 5.77
C TYR A 76 7.51 -0.74 6.88
N SER A 77 6.94 -0.49 8.05
CA SER A 77 7.68 -0.30 9.30
C SER A 77 7.29 -1.38 10.33
N ILE A 78 8.11 -1.54 11.37
CA ILE A 78 7.81 -2.44 12.49
C ILE A 78 7.14 -1.62 13.60
N ASP A 79 5.94 -2.05 14.00
CA ASP A 79 5.25 -1.49 15.16
C ASP A 79 5.82 -2.11 16.45
N SER A 80 6.70 -1.36 17.12
CA SER A 80 7.35 -1.81 18.35
C SER A 80 6.36 -2.01 19.51
N LYS A 81 5.18 -1.38 19.50
CA LYS A 81 4.18 -1.58 20.57
C LYS A 81 3.58 -2.97 20.52
N ILE A 82 3.39 -3.47 19.30
CA ILE A 82 2.96 -4.85 19.07
C ILE A 82 4.00 -5.82 19.61
N ASN A 83 5.29 -5.56 19.36
CA ASN A 83 6.36 -6.42 19.89
C ASN A 83 6.30 -6.52 21.41
N VAL A 84 6.13 -5.39 22.11
CA VAL A 84 5.98 -5.38 23.58
C VAL A 84 4.79 -6.24 24.01
N SER A 85 3.63 -6.09 23.37
CA SER A 85 2.44 -6.89 23.69
C SER A 85 2.66 -8.39 23.53
N VAL A 86 3.42 -8.82 22.52
CA VAL A 86 3.76 -10.25 22.30
C VAL A 86 4.66 -10.77 23.42
N ILE A 87 5.69 -10.00 23.80
CA ILE A 87 6.63 -10.36 24.87
C ILE A 87 5.93 -10.39 26.23
N ASP A 88 5.02 -9.46 26.49
CA ASP A 88 4.19 -9.43 27.69
C ASP A 88 3.24 -10.63 27.72
N GLY A 89 2.63 -11.00 26.59
CA GLY A 89 1.79 -12.21 26.49
C GLY A 89 2.54 -13.50 26.89
N ILE A 90 3.78 -13.66 26.43
CA ILE A 90 4.65 -14.76 26.86
C ILE A 90 4.86 -14.71 28.38
N THR A 91 5.18 -13.53 28.94
CA THR A 91 5.35 -13.34 30.40
C THR A 91 4.11 -13.82 31.17
N GLU A 92 2.92 -13.38 30.74
CA GLU A 92 1.65 -13.71 31.40
C GLU A 92 1.35 -15.22 31.37
N MET A 93 1.74 -15.92 30.30
CA MET A 93 1.63 -17.38 30.26
C MET A 93 2.50 -18.05 31.33
N PHE A 94 3.78 -17.66 31.45
CA PHE A 94 4.66 -18.21 32.49
C PHE A 94 4.19 -17.85 33.90
N LEU A 95 3.71 -16.62 34.12
CA LEU A 95 3.11 -16.21 35.38
C LEU A 95 1.84 -17.01 35.71
N THR A 96 1.01 -17.32 34.72
CA THR A 96 -0.17 -18.16 34.89
C THR A 96 0.21 -19.55 35.39
N VAL A 97 1.26 -20.15 34.84
CA VAL A 97 1.78 -21.46 35.28
C VAL A 97 2.30 -21.40 36.71
N ILE A 98 2.97 -20.31 37.11
CA ILE A 98 3.44 -20.14 38.50
C ILE A 98 2.26 -19.98 39.46
N LYS A 99 1.29 -19.12 39.11
CA LYS A 99 0.07 -18.89 39.91
C LYS A 99 -0.80 -20.14 40.02
N ALA A 100 -0.73 -21.05 39.05
CA ALA A 100 -1.49 -22.29 39.08
C ALA A 100 -1.02 -23.27 40.15
N ARG A 101 0.17 -23.10 40.75
CA ARG A 101 0.69 -24.00 41.80
C ARG A 101 -0.22 -24.05 43.04
N THR A 102 -0.90 -22.96 43.34
CA THR A 102 -1.72 -22.83 44.53
C THR A 102 -3.12 -22.34 44.21
N GLU A 103 -4.02 -22.50 45.18
CA GLU A 103 -5.35 -21.95 45.15
C GLU A 103 -5.74 -21.40 46.51
N GLU A 104 -6.47 -20.27 46.48
CA GLU A 104 -7.07 -19.68 47.66
C GLU A 104 -8.44 -20.32 47.88
N VAL A 105 -8.58 -21.05 48.98
CA VAL A 105 -9.82 -21.74 49.36
C VAL A 105 -10.40 -21.08 50.61
N LEU A 106 -11.71 -20.84 50.59
CA LEU A 106 -12.42 -20.36 51.77
C LEU A 106 -12.72 -21.52 52.70
N VAL A 107 -12.07 -21.52 53.87
CA VAL A 107 -12.33 -22.49 54.93
C VAL A 107 -13.19 -21.83 55.99
N THR A 108 -14.36 -22.40 56.24
CA THR A 108 -15.26 -21.95 57.31
C THR A 108 -14.89 -22.68 58.59
N ASP A 109 -14.33 -21.96 59.56
CA ASP A 109 -14.06 -22.52 60.88
C ASP A 109 -15.37 -22.56 61.68
N ASN A 110 -15.98 -23.74 61.70
CA ASN A 110 -17.16 -24.06 62.50
C ASN A 110 -16.81 -24.61 63.90
N GLU A 111 -15.53 -24.91 64.16
CA GLU A 111 -15.10 -25.55 65.41
C GLU A 111 -14.86 -24.52 66.53
N SER A 112 -14.36 -23.33 66.20
CA SER A 112 -13.98 -22.33 67.19
C SER A 112 -15.15 -21.45 67.69
N ASN A 113 -16.20 -21.21 66.88
CA ASN A 113 -17.40 -20.47 67.31
C ASN A 113 -18.65 -20.80 66.45
N PRO A 114 -19.49 -21.79 66.84
CA PRO A 114 -20.66 -22.21 66.06
C PRO A 114 -21.79 -21.16 65.97
N GLU A 115 -21.76 -20.09 66.77
CA GLU A 115 -22.74 -19.00 66.71
C GLU A 115 -22.33 -17.87 65.72
N ASN A 116 -21.06 -17.81 65.31
CA ASN A 116 -20.55 -16.85 64.34
C ASN A 116 -19.35 -17.44 63.56
N PRO A 117 -19.60 -18.30 62.56
CA PRO A 117 -18.54 -18.93 61.80
C PRO A 117 -17.72 -17.90 61.03
N GLN A 118 -16.41 -17.88 61.26
CA GLN A 118 -15.49 -17.03 60.51
C GLN A 118 -14.95 -17.80 59.31
N SER A 119 -15.01 -17.19 58.14
CA SER A 119 -14.38 -17.73 56.93
C SER A 119 -12.97 -17.15 56.81
N ILE A 120 -11.97 -18.03 56.76
CA ILE A 120 -10.58 -17.66 56.51
C ILE A 120 -10.16 -18.14 55.12
N VAL A 121 -9.27 -17.38 54.47
CA VAL A 121 -8.66 -17.78 53.20
C VAL A 121 -7.42 -18.60 53.53
N GLU A 122 -7.39 -19.86 53.09
CA GLU A 122 -6.21 -20.71 53.15
C GLU A 122 -5.63 -20.91 51.75
N ILE A 123 -4.30 -20.96 51.66
CA ILE A 123 -3.58 -21.23 50.41
C ILE A 123 -3.23 -22.71 50.38
N VAL A 124 -3.81 -23.44 49.43
CA VAL A 124 -3.59 -24.88 49.25
C VAL A 124 -2.70 -25.12 48.03
N GLU A 125 -1.71 -26.00 48.15
CA GLU A 125 -0.92 -26.46 47.01
C GLU A 125 -1.75 -27.43 46.15
N LEU A 126 -1.83 -27.16 44.85
CA LEU A 126 -2.57 -27.97 43.90
C LEU A 126 -1.73 -29.15 43.42
N SER A 127 -2.37 -30.30 43.19
CA SER A 127 -1.75 -31.43 42.52
C SER A 127 -1.41 -31.12 41.06
N LYS A 128 -0.47 -31.86 40.45
CA LYS A 128 -0.11 -31.67 39.03
C LYS A 128 -1.33 -31.69 38.10
N VAL A 129 -2.32 -32.55 38.38
CA VAL A 129 -3.53 -32.68 37.54
C VAL A 129 -4.39 -31.42 37.67
N GLU A 130 -4.65 -30.95 38.88
CA GLU A 130 -5.42 -29.72 39.13
C GLU A 130 -4.72 -28.49 38.54
N GLN A 131 -3.38 -28.43 38.62
CA GLN A 131 -2.59 -27.38 37.98
C GLN A 131 -2.79 -27.37 36.45
N ILE A 132 -2.80 -28.55 35.81
CA ILE A 132 -3.01 -28.67 34.36
C ILE A 132 -4.41 -28.18 33.99
N GLU A 133 -5.44 -28.61 34.71
CA GLU A 133 -6.82 -28.18 34.47
C GLU A 133 -6.97 -26.67 34.64
N LYS A 134 -6.37 -26.10 35.69
CA LYS A 134 -6.39 -24.66 35.95
C LYS A 134 -5.71 -23.87 34.83
N VAL A 135 -4.54 -24.30 34.36
CA VAL A 135 -3.84 -23.64 33.23
C VAL A 135 -4.63 -23.79 31.93
N GLN A 136 -5.18 -24.97 31.63
CA GLN A 136 -6.00 -25.22 30.44
C GLN A 136 -7.27 -24.37 30.38
N SER A 137 -7.84 -24.02 31.53
CA SER A 137 -9.01 -23.14 31.60
C SER A 137 -8.70 -21.68 31.23
N SER A 138 -7.42 -21.28 31.20
CA SER A 138 -7.00 -19.93 30.82
C SER A 138 -7.06 -19.73 29.31
N LEU A 139 -7.61 -18.60 28.87
CA LEU A 139 -7.67 -18.21 27.46
C LEU A 139 -6.28 -18.16 26.81
N LEU A 140 -5.25 -17.85 27.59
CA LEU A 140 -3.85 -17.78 27.13
C LEU A 140 -3.29 -19.12 26.64
N PHE A 141 -3.95 -20.23 27.00
CA PHE A 141 -3.52 -21.59 26.66
C PHE A 141 -4.49 -22.30 25.71
N SER A 142 -5.41 -21.57 25.09
CA SER A 142 -6.51 -22.17 24.31
C SER A 142 -6.06 -23.01 23.12
N THR A 143 -4.90 -22.72 22.53
CA THR A 143 -4.32 -23.49 21.40
C THR A 143 -3.11 -24.33 21.79
N ILE A 144 -2.64 -24.19 23.04
CA ILE A 144 -1.45 -24.87 23.54
C ILE A 144 -1.80 -26.32 23.85
N SER A 145 -0.96 -27.25 23.42
CA SER A 145 -1.19 -28.67 23.66
C SER A 145 -1.10 -29.02 25.15
N THR A 146 -1.89 -30.01 25.57
CA THR A 146 -1.80 -30.57 26.93
C THR A 146 -0.39 -31.04 27.26
N SER A 147 0.33 -31.62 26.29
CA SER A 147 1.73 -32.04 26.47
C SER A 147 2.66 -30.86 26.76
N ALA A 148 2.47 -29.71 26.11
CA ALA A 148 3.26 -28.52 26.41
C ALA A 148 2.95 -27.94 27.80
N ILE A 149 1.67 -27.93 28.19
CA ILE A 149 1.22 -27.50 29.52
C ILE A 149 1.80 -28.41 30.61
N GLU A 150 1.79 -29.73 30.39
CA GLU A 150 2.41 -30.70 31.30
C GLU A 150 3.90 -30.44 31.53
N VAL A 151 4.64 -30.09 30.46
CA VAL A 151 6.08 -29.76 30.54
C VAL A 151 6.28 -28.48 31.35
N LEU A 152 5.51 -27.43 31.07
CA LEU A 152 5.56 -26.18 31.82
C LEU A 152 5.34 -26.40 33.32
N ILE A 153 4.32 -27.19 33.67
CA ILE A 153 3.98 -27.51 35.05
C ILE A 153 5.03 -28.39 35.71
N GLU A 154 5.59 -29.36 34.99
CA GLU A 154 6.68 -30.21 35.48
C GLU A 154 7.90 -29.37 35.85
N ILE A 155 8.32 -28.46 34.97
CA ILE A 155 9.46 -27.56 35.21
C ILE A 155 9.15 -26.57 36.34
N SER A 156 7.92 -26.03 36.37
CA SER A 156 7.45 -25.15 37.43
C SER A 156 7.53 -25.83 38.81
N ASN A 157 7.09 -27.08 38.93
CA ASN A 157 7.17 -27.82 40.20
C ASN A 157 8.61 -28.19 40.55
N LEU A 158 9.47 -28.49 39.57
CA LEU A 158 10.90 -28.70 39.79
C LEU A 158 11.58 -27.46 40.39
N ASP A 159 11.29 -26.28 39.86
CA ASP A 159 11.79 -25.01 40.39
C ASP A 159 11.29 -24.77 41.83
N ASN A 160 10.04 -25.11 42.13
CA ASN A 160 9.48 -24.98 43.48
C ASN A 160 10.20 -25.89 44.50
N LEU A 161 10.51 -27.13 44.10
CA LEU A 161 11.11 -28.14 44.98
C LEU A 161 12.61 -27.93 45.18
N ASN A 162 13.33 -27.60 44.11
CA ASN A 162 14.80 -27.60 44.10
C ASN A 162 15.40 -26.19 44.15
N SER A 163 14.59 -25.14 44.27
CA SER A 163 15.04 -23.74 44.18
C SER A 163 15.83 -23.43 42.92
N SER A 164 15.55 -24.12 41.81
CA SER A 164 16.07 -23.79 40.48
C SER A 164 15.26 -22.66 39.85
N ASN A 165 15.74 -22.14 38.72
CA ASN A 165 15.11 -21.07 37.96
C ASN A 165 14.95 -21.44 36.48
N PHE A 166 14.76 -22.72 36.17
CA PHE A 166 14.67 -23.20 34.79
C PHE A 166 13.49 -22.57 34.05
N LEU A 167 12.35 -22.39 34.71
CA LEU A 167 11.16 -21.79 34.11
C LEU A 167 11.44 -20.34 33.67
N THR A 168 12.12 -19.56 34.49
CA THR A 168 12.54 -18.18 34.16
C THR A 168 13.56 -18.15 33.02
N GLN A 169 14.48 -19.10 32.97
CA GLN A 169 15.44 -19.19 31.86
C GLN A 169 14.75 -19.55 30.54
N ILE A 170 13.78 -20.46 30.58
CA ILE A 170 12.96 -20.81 29.42
C ILE A 170 12.12 -19.62 28.97
N GLU A 171 11.53 -18.88 29.90
CA GLU A 171 10.80 -17.65 29.59
C GLU A 171 11.70 -16.64 28.85
N PHE A 172 12.91 -16.42 29.35
CA PHE A 172 13.88 -15.52 28.72
C PHE A 172 14.26 -15.98 27.31
N GLU A 173 14.57 -17.27 27.14
CA GLU A 173 14.87 -17.83 25.82
C GLU A 173 13.66 -17.75 24.88
N ALA A 174 12.45 -18.04 25.34
CA ALA A 174 11.23 -17.93 24.55
C ALA A 174 11.02 -16.50 24.04
N LYS A 175 11.18 -15.50 24.92
CA LYS A 175 11.13 -14.07 24.56
C LYS A 175 12.22 -13.70 23.56
N SER A 176 13.45 -14.18 23.77
CA SER A 176 14.57 -13.92 22.86
C SER A 176 14.31 -14.50 21.46
N GLN A 177 13.76 -15.70 21.37
CA GLN A 177 13.41 -16.29 20.08
C GLN A 177 12.22 -15.57 19.43
N ALA A 178 11.19 -15.20 20.20
CA ALA A 178 10.06 -14.40 19.70
C ALA A 178 10.52 -13.07 19.12
N ASP A 179 11.43 -12.37 19.80
CA ASP A 179 11.98 -11.09 19.36
C ASP A 179 12.72 -11.18 18.02
N LYS A 180 13.38 -12.30 17.73
CA LYS A 180 13.99 -12.55 16.40
C LYS A 180 12.95 -12.61 15.29
N PHE A 181 11.80 -13.25 15.54
CA PHE A 181 10.71 -13.29 14.55
C PHE A 181 10.10 -11.90 14.36
N LEU A 182 9.85 -11.18 15.46
CA LEU A 182 9.28 -9.84 15.44
C LEU A 182 10.20 -8.82 14.74
N SER A 183 11.51 -8.91 14.97
CA SER A 183 12.51 -8.02 14.35
C SER A 183 12.62 -8.19 12.83
N ASN A 184 12.27 -9.36 12.29
CA ASN A 184 12.21 -9.58 10.85
C ASN A 184 10.95 -8.99 10.20
N GLY A 185 9.95 -8.63 11.01
CA GLY A 185 8.65 -8.16 10.55
C GLY A 185 7.73 -9.31 10.12
N ILE A 186 6.50 -9.24 10.61
CA ILE A 186 5.43 -10.21 10.38
C ILE A 186 4.23 -9.45 9.82
N ASN A 187 3.72 -9.89 8.67
CA ASN A 187 2.49 -9.37 8.09
C ASN A 187 1.34 -10.38 8.24
N ASN A 188 0.13 -9.94 7.93
CA ASN A 188 -1.06 -10.80 8.06
C ASN A 188 -1.05 -11.99 7.08
N GLU A 189 -0.34 -11.89 5.96
CA GLU A 189 -0.28 -12.93 4.93
C GLU A 189 0.64 -14.09 5.36
N ASN A 190 1.77 -13.79 6.01
CA ASN A 190 2.77 -14.77 6.40
C ASN A 190 2.65 -15.26 7.85
N LEU A 191 1.87 -14.59 8.72
CA LEU A 191 1.75 -14.90 10.14
C LEU A 191 1.44 -16.39 10.40
N ASN A 192 0.42 -16.93 9.74
CA ASN A 192 -0.01 -18.31 9.96
C ASN A 192 1.05 -19.32 9.50
N GLN A 193 1.76 -19.02 8.41
CA GLN A 193 2.87 -19.85 7.93
C GLN A 193 4.05 -19.84 8.91
N ILE A 194 4.38 -18.67 9.47
CA ILE A 194 5.43 -18.53 10.49
C ILE A 194 5.06 -19.36 11.73
N ARG A 195 3.84 -19.22 12.25
CA ARG A 195 3.35 -19.99 13.40
C ARG A 195 3.44 -21.50 13.15
N GLN A 196 2.98 -21.98 12.00
CA GLN A 196 3.07 -23.40 11.64
C GLN A 196 4.52 -23.88 11.54
N THR A 197 5.40 -23.07 10.97
CA THR A 197 6.84 -23.38 10.85
C THR A 197 7.49 -23.50 12.22
N ILE A 198 7.17 -22.61 13.15
CA ILE A 198 7.70 -22.64 14.52
C ILE A 198 7.24 -23.91 15.25
N VAL A 199 5.98 -24.31 15.09
CA VAL A 199 5.48 -25.54 15.72
C VAL A 199 6.10 -26.80 15.10
N GLN A 200 6.25 -26.84 13.77
CA GLN A 200 6.84 -27.99 13.07
C GLN A 200 8.35 -28.10 13.26
N THR A 201 9.03 -26.96 13.32
CA THR A 201 10.48 -26.86 13.48
C THR A 201 10.80 -25.88 14.62
N PRO A 202 10.66 -26.32 15.88
CA PRO A 202 10.85 -25.45 17.03
C PRO A 202 12.27 -24.87 17.11
N PRO A 203 12.45 -23.65 17.64
CA PRO A 203 13.75 -23.01 17.71
C PRO A 203 14.72 -23.80 18.59
N ASN A 204 16.02 -23.63 18.34
CA ASN A 204 17.06 -24.08 19.26
C ASN A 204 17.11 -23.15 20.47
N LEU A 205 17.25 -23.72 21.66
CA LEU A 205 17.23 -23.00 22.92
C LEU A 205 18.59 -23.08 23.60
N ASN A 206 19.08 -21.96 24.09
CA ASN A 206 20.33 -21.91 24.85
C ASN A 206 20.02 -22.07 26.34
N LEU A 207 19.73 -23.30 26.76
CA LEU A 207 19.36 -23.63 28.13
C LEU A 207 20.43 -24.52 28.81
N PRO A 208 20.50 -24.51 30.15
CA PRO A 208 21.45 -25.34 30.88
C PRO A 208 21.21 -26.82 30.62
N SER A 209 22.30 -27.57 30.47
CA SER A 209 22.26 -29.02 30.24
C SER A 209 21.60 -29.80 31.38
N GLU A 210 21.61 -29.27 32.60
CA GLU A 210 20.96 -29.86 33.78
C GLU A 210 19.44 -30.00 33.57
N LEU A 211 18.82 -29.05 32.87
CA LEU A 211 17.39 -29.14 32.52
C LEU A 211 17.12 -30.37 31.65
N TYR A 212 18.00 -30.65 30.69
CA TYR A 212 17.79 -31.73 29.73
C TYR A 212 18.01 -33.14 30.31
N VAL A 213 18.63 -33.22 31.49
CA VAL A 213 18.67 -34.46 32.28
C VAL A 213 17.29 -34.77 32.89
N LEU A 214 16.50 -33.73 33.19
CA LEU A 214 15.20 -33.84 33.84
C LEU A 214 14.06 -33.93 32.83
N VAL A 215 14.10 -33.10 31.79
CA VAL A 215 13.07 -33.01 30.76
C VAL A 215 13.71 -33.09 29.37
N PRO A 216 13.27 -34.01 28.48
CA PRO A 216 13.87 -34.15 27.15
C PRO A 216 13.86 -32.85 26.35
N GLU A 217 15.00 -32.50 25.74
CA GLU A 217 15.19 -31.26 24.97
C GLU A 217 14.08 -31.05 23.92
N ALA A 218 13.73 -32.09 23.17
CA ALA A 218 12.69 -32.01 22.15
C ALA A 218 11.32 -31.56 22.71
N ARG A 219 10.96 -31.98 23.94
CA ARG A 219 9.72 -31.57 24.60
C ARG A 219 9.77 -30.10 25.02
N VAL A 220 10.90 -29.65 25.58
CA VAL A 220 11.12 -28.24 25.95
C VAL A 220 11.04 -27.35 24.72
N ARG A 221 11.72 -27.75 23.64
CA ARG A 221 11.70 -27.02 22.37
C ARG A 221 10.30 -26.93 21.76
N SER A 222 9.57 -28.05 21.69
CA SER A 222 8.18 -28.07 21.19
C SER A 222 7.28 -27.14 21.99
N MET A 223 7.36 -27.21 23.32
CA MET A 223 6.59 -26.36 24.23
C MET A 223 6.90 -24.87 24.03
N VAL A 224 8.17 -24.49 23.91
CA VAL A 224 8.55 -23.09 23.61
C VAL A 224 8.04 -22.67 22.22
N GLY A 225 8.11 -23.55 21.23
CA GLY A 225 7.58 -23.30 19.89
C GLY A 225 6.08 -22.97 19.91
N GLU A 226 5.29 -23.75 20.65
CA GLU A 226 3.85 -23.49 20.83
C GLU A 226 3.58 -22.15 21.53
N ILE A 227 4.30 -21.84 22.61
CA ILE A 227 4.16 -20.55 23.33
C ILE A 227 4.46 -19.37 22.42
N ILE A 228 5.55 -19.43 21.65
CA ILE A 228 5.91 -18.37 20.71
C ILE A 228 4.81 -18.25 19.65
N ALA A 229 4.43 -19.36 19.01
CA ALA A 229 3.46 -19.35 17.93
C ALA A 229 2.10 -18.78 18.36
N GLU A 230 1.63 -19.11 19.56
CA GLU A 230 0.37 -18.59 20.10
C GLU A 230 0.41 -17.07 20.29
N ASN A 231 1.53 -16.53 20.79
CA ASN A 231 1.65 -15.11 21.09
C ASN A 231 1.99 -14.24 19.87
N LEU A 232 2.64 -14.78 18.83
CA LEU A 232 3.02 -13.98 17.66
C LEU A 232 1.81 -13.33 16.99
N ILE A 233 1.87 -12.04 16.71
CA ILE A 233 0.88 -11.32 15.90
C ILE A 233 1.60 -10.46 14.85
N ALA A 234 0.87 -10.05 13.81
CA ALA A 234 1.44 -9.22 12.75
C ALA A 234 1.85 -7.85 13.32
N ASN A 235 3.09 -7.44 13.06
CA ASN A 235 3.70 -6.21 13.55
C ASN A 235 4.20 -5.30 12.42
N GLN A 236 4.03 -5.70 11.15
CA GLN A 236 4.30 -4.81 10.02
C GLN A 236 3.13 -3.86 9.79
N LYS A 237 3.45 -2.58 9.73
CA LYS A 237 2.52 -1.51 9.41
C LYS A 237 2.88 -0.89 8.07
N LEU A 238 1.89 -0.72 7.20
CA LEU A 238 2.06 0.01 5.94
C LEU A 238 2.25 1.50 6.23
N GLU A 239 3.35 2.06 5.74
CA GLU A 239 3.64 3.49 5.79
C GLU A 239 3.09 4.16 4.53
N GLU A 240 1.77 4.41 4.53
CA GLU A 240 1.05 4.96 3.37
C GLU A 240 1.64 6.30 2.89
N GLU A 241 2.04 7.17 3.81
CA GLU A 241 2.62 8.47 3.47
C GLU A 241 3.96 8.32 2.73
N LEU A 242 4.88 7.50 3.28
CA LEU A 242 6.17 7.23 2.65
C LEU A 242 6.00 6.47 1.32
N TRP A 243 5.05 5.54 1.26
CA TRP A 243 4.76 4.81 0.03
C TRP A 243 4.21 5.74 -1.05
N ASN A 244 3.27 6.64 -0.71
CA ASN A 244 2.74 7.64 -1.64
C ASN A 244 3.81 8.65 -2.07
N GLU A 245 4.71 9.04 -1.17
CA GLU A 245 5.85 9.89 -1.51
C GLU A 245 6.77 9.18 -2.53
N GLN A 246 7.06 7.89 -2.35
CA GLN A 246 7.83 7.10 -3.31
C GLN A 246 7.12 6.95 -4.66
N LYS A 247 5.80 6.74 -4.68
CA LYS A 247 5.00 6.74 -5.91
C LYS A 247 5.12 8.06 -6.66
N ASN A 248 5.00 9.18 -5.96
CA ASN A 248 5.14 10.50 -6.56
C ASN A 248 6.55 10.75 -7.09
N LYS A 249 7.59 10.32 -6.36
CA LYS A 249 8.98 10.39 -6.84
C LYS A 249 9.21 9.55 -8.09
N ALA A 250 8.68 8.33 -8.13
CA ALA A 250 8.76 7.46 -9.30
C ALA A 250 8.05 8.07 -10.52
N SER A 251 6.83 8.59 -10.32
CA SER A 251 6.08 9.31 -11.35
C SER A 251 6.82 10.54 -11.89
N ASN A 252 7.41 11.34 -11.00
CA ASN A 252 8.12 12.57 -11.40
C ASN A 252 9.46 12.28 -12.08
N ALA A 253 10.02 11.08 -11.89
CA ALA A 253 11.25 10.65 -12.55
C ALA A 253 11.01 10.13 -13.99
N VAL A 254 9.75 9.94 -14.40
CA VAL A 254 9.42 9.55 -15.78
C VAL A 254 9.65 10.73 -16.71
N GLU A 255 10.54 10.53 -17.68
CA GLU A 255 10.79 11.50 -18.75
C GLU A 255 9.58 11.62 -19.68
N GLU A 256 9.31 12.83 -20.15
CA GLU A 256 8.24 13.07 -21.11
C GLU A 256 8.50 12.35 -22.43
N VAL A 257 7.50 11.63 -22.93
CA VAL A 257 7.57 11.00 -24.25
C VAL A 257 7.39 12.09 -25.29
N THR A 258 8.37 12.25 -26.17
CA THR A 258 8.36 13.28 -27.19
C THR A 258 8.36 12.68 -28.59
N VAL A 259 7.51 13.22 -29.46
CA VAL A 259 7.48 12.95 -30.89
C VAL A 259 8.12 14.12 -31.61
N GLN A 260 9.13 13.83 -32.43
CA GLN A 260 9.89 14.82 -33.17
C GLN A 260 9.44 14.80 -34.62
N PHE A 261 9.17 15.98 -35.18
CA PHE A 261 8.89 16.16 -36.60
C PHE A 261 9.97 17.05 -37.20
N PHE A 262 10.64 16.57 -38.24
CA PHE A 262 11.66 17.30 -38.97
C PHE A 262 11.04 18.25 -39.99
N LYS A 263 11.84 19.22 -40.46
CA LYS A 263 11.39 20.14 -41.51
C LYS A 263 10.99 19.36 -42.77
N ASP A 264 9.87 19.76 -43.36
CA ASP A 264 9.24 19.22 -44.56
C ASP A 264 8.71 17.78 -44.40
N GLU A 265 8.75 17.21 -43.18
CA GLU A 265 8.14 15.92 -42.85
C GLU A 265 6.62 16.02 -42.81
N ILE A 266 5.92 15.02 -43.33
CA ILE A 266 4.46 14.98 -43.27
C ILE A 266 4.04 14.67 -41.82
N ILE A 267 3.27 15.57 -41.22
CA ILE A 267 2.69 15.41 -39.90
C ILE A 267 1.47 14.48 -39.98
N VAL A 268 0.56 14.74 -40.93
CA VAL A 268 -0.65 13.93 -41.15
C VAL A 268 -1.02 13.92 -42.63
N ASN A 269 -1.47 12.78 -43.15
CA ASN A 269 -1.91 12.66 -44.55
C ASN A 269 -3.38 13.05 -44.72
N GLU A 270 -3.79 13.35 -45.96
CA GLU A 270 -5.21 13.53 -46.29
C GLU A 270 -5.99 12.25 -46.00
N GLY A 271 -7.11 12.36 -45.28
CA GLY A 271 -7.95 11.24 -44.86
C GLY A 271 -7.44 10.48 -43.62
N GLU A 272 -6.31 10.86 -43.04
CA GLU A 272 -5.79 10.25 -41.82
C GLU A 272 -6.44 10.88 -40.57
N VAL A 273 -6.75 10.06 -39.57
CA VAL A 273 -7.42 10.51 -38.33
C VAL A 273 -6.44 11.29 -37.48
N ILE A 274 -6.85 12.48 -37.03
CA ILE A 274 -6.01 13.37 -36.23
C ILE A 274 -6.08 12.97 -34.76
N ASP A 275 -4.99 12.39 -34.25
CA ASP A 275 -4.82 12.11 -32.83
C ASP A 275 -4.41 13.38 -32.03
N VAL A 276 -4.28 13.25 -30.71
CA VAL A 276 -3.96 14.36 -29.81
C VAL A 276 -2.57 14.94 -30.07
N VAL A 277 -1.60 14.12 -30.46
CA VAL A 277 -0.22 14.54 -30.75
C VAL A 277 -0.19 15.33 -32.06
N LEU A 278 -0.85 14.80 -33.09
CA LEU A 278 -1.02 15.44 -34.39
C LEU A 278 -1.77 16.76 -34.29
N TYR A 279 -2.85 16.81 -33.51
CA TYR A 279 -3.60 18.03 -33.25
C TYR A 279 -2.73 19.11 -32.57
N LYS A 280 -1.91 18.74 -31.59
CA LYS A 280 -0.98 19.69 -30.95
C LYS A 280 0.14 20.14 -31.88
N ALA A 281 0.66 19.24 -32.71
CA ALA A 281 1.62 19.60 -33.76
C ALA A 281 1.02 20.65 -34.72
N TRP A 282 -0.23 20.43 -35.15
CA TRP A 282 -0.98 21.37 -35.98
C TRP A 282 -1.26 22.70 -35.28
N MET A 283 -1.70 22.69 -34.02
CA MET A 283 -1.99 23.92 -33.28
C MET A 283 -0.72 24.77 -33.08
N ASN A 284 0.43 24.15 -32.81
CA ASN A 284 1.73 24.83 -32.76
C ASN A 284 2.11 25.45 -34.11
N LEU A 285 1.76 24.79 -35.21
CA LEU A 285 1.96 25.29 -36.57
C LEU A 285 1.07 26.53 -36.83
N VAL A 286 -0.22 26.48 -36.48
CA VAL A 286 -1.16 27.60 -36.65
C VAL A 286 -0.72 28.82 -35.85
N ILE A 287 -0.38 28.64 -34.57
CA ILE A 287 0.13 29.73 -33.72
C ILE A 287 1.39 30.36 -34.33
N PHE A 288 2.30 29.55 -34.88
CA PHE A 288 3.50 30.05 -35.54
C PHE A 288 3.19 30.86 -36.80
N LEU A 289 2.29 30.38 -37.67
CA LEU A 289 1.91 31.08 -38.89
C LEU A 289 1.25 32.43 -38.59
N VAL A 290 0.36 32.48 -37.59
CA VAL A 290 -0.27 33.74 -37.13
C VAL A 290 0.78 34.73 -36.63
N ASN A 291 1.80 34.27 -35.89
CA ASN A 291 2.89 35.14 -35.40
C ASN A 291 3.82 35.64 -36.52
N GLN A 292 4.02 34.87 -37.58
CA GLN A 292 4.75 35.29 -38.80
C GLN A 292 3.98 36.37 -39.57
N GLU A 293 2.66 36.27 -39.61
CA GLU A 293 1.82 37.22 -40.35
C GLU A 293 1.74 38.58 -39.65
N GLN A 294 1.72 38.58 -38.31
CA GLN A 294 1.80 39.77 -37.47
C GLN A 294 3.18 40.48 -37.49
N SER A 295 4.25 39.79 -37.94
CA SER A 295 5.62 40.31 -37.95
C SER A 295 6.12 40.77 -39.33
N LYS A 296 5.29 40.72 -40.38
CA LYS A 296 5.61 41.35 -41.66
C LYS A 296 5.65 42.88 -41.48
N PRO A 297 6.80 43.57 -41.69
CA PRO A 297 6.77 45.02 -41.79
C PRO A 297 5.91 45.41 -42.98
N LEU A 298 5.04 46.41 -42.80
CA LEU A 298 4.32 47.09 -43.87
C LEU A 298 5.33 47.66 -44.88
N LEU A 299 5.74 46.84 -45.86
CA LEU A 299 6.37 47.29 -47.08
C LEU A 299 5.24 47.62 -48.07
N PHE A 300 4.73 48.84 -47.97
CA PHE A 300 4.07 49.48 -49.10
C PHE A 300 5.15 50.23 -49.91
N GLN A 301 5.39 49.71 -51.13
CA GLN A 301 5.68 50.53 -52.30
C GLN A 301 4.42 51.29 -52.72
#